data_AF-A0A1L3F8V5-F1
#
_entry.id   AF-A0A1L3F8V5-F1
#
_cell.length_a   1.000
_cell.length_b   1.000
_cell.length_c   1.000
_cell.angle_alpha   90.00
_cell.angle_beta   90.00
_cell.angle_gamma   90.00
#
_symmetry.space_group_name_H-M   'P 1'
#
loop_
_entity.id
_entity.type
_entity.pdbx_description
1 polymer ?
#
loop_
_entity_poly.entity_id
_entity_poly.type
_entity_poly.pdbx_seq_one_letter_code
_entity_poly.pdbx_strand_id
1 'polypeptide(L)' 'MPRYFFHQHVRGQRTEDPLGKLFPTDGTACHQAVQRMPAHLKRAAERSRNTYVATEITNGHRTLFVVRGTVIVERR' A
#
# COMPACT_ATOMS: atom_id res chain seq x y z
N MET A 1 4.75 -10.83 -18.90
CA MET A 1 3.83 -10.29 -17.88
C MET A 1 4.31 -8.90 -17.49
N PRO A 2 3.43 -7.89 -17.38
CA PRO A 2 3.79 -6.57 -16.91
C PRO A 2 4.34 -6.59 -15.47
N ARG A 3 5.25 -5.65 -15.18
CA ARG A 3 5.81 -5.43 -13.84
C ARG A 3 5.08 -4.27 -13.19
N TYR A 4 4.72 -4.46 -11.92
CA TYR A 4 4.05 -3.45 -11.10
C TYR A 4 4.86 -3.18 -9.86
N PHE A 5 4.90 -1.92 -9.45
CA PHE A 5 5.64 -1.47 -8.26
C PHE A 5 4.66 -1.00 -7.20
N PHE A 6 4.96 -1.31 -5.94
CA PHE A 6 4.07 -1.09 -4.79
C PHE A 6 4.70 -0.08 -3.82
N HIS A 7 4.60 1.22 -4.13
CA HIS A 7 5.15 2.26 -3.26
C HIS A 7 4.26 2.44 -2.03
N GLN A 8 4.85 2.39 -0.84
CA GLN A 8 4.12 2.55 0.41
C GLN A 8 4.19 3.99 0.88
N HIS A 9 3.08 4.53 1.36
CA HIS A 9 3.03 5.79 2.08
C HIS A 9 2.56 5.52 3.49
N VAL A 10 3.41 5.77 4.48
CA VAL A 10 3.08 5.60 5.90
C VAL A 10 3.27 6.95 6.58
N ARG A 11 2.18 7.52 7.12
CA ARG A 11 2.21 8.84 7.79
C ARG A 11 2.89 9.95 6.94
N GLY A 12 2.67 9.94 5.63
CA GLY A 12 3.27 10.91 4.70
C GLY A 12 4.69 10.57 4.23
N GLN A 13 5.35 9.55 4.80
CA GLN A 13 6.65 9.07 4.33
C GLN A 13 6.46 8.03 3.24
N ARG A 14 7.12 8.23 2.09
CA ARG A 14 7.07 7.31 0.94
C ARG A 14 8.26 6.36 0.95
N THR A 15 8.00 5.07 0.84
CA THR A 15 9.01 4.03 0.59
C THR A 15 8.76 3.45 -0.79
N GLU A 16 9.76 3.54 -1.66
CA GLU A 16 9.66 2.98 -2.99
C GLU A 16 9.88 1.46 -2.98
N ASP A 17 9.15 0.76 -3.85
CA ASP A 17 9.46 -0.62 -4.23
C ASP A 17 10.26 -0.59 -5.53
N PRO A 18 11.59 -0.74 -5.49
CA PRO A 18 12.42 -0.69 -6.70
C PRO A 18 12.37 -1.98 -7.51
N LEU A 19 11.95 -3.08 -6.90
CA LEU A 19 11.96 -4.40 -7.55
C LEU A 19 10.67 -4.63 -8.31
N GLY A 20 9.54 -4.22 -7.74
CA GLY A 20 8.23 -4.56 -8.26
C GLY A 20 7.98 -6.07 -8.31
N LYS A 21 6.84 -6.45 -8.88
CA LYS A 21 6.44 -7.84 -9.06
C LYS A 21 5.66 -8.01 -10.35
N LEU A 22 5.81 -9.17 -10.98
CA LEU A 22 5.09 -9.52 -12.20
C LEU A 22 3.66 -9.97 -11.88
N PHE A 23 2.69 -9.41 -12.59
CA PHE A 23 1.28 -9.80 -12.51
C PHE A 23 0.67 -9.92 -13.92
N PRO A 24 -0.34 -10.78 -14.11
CA PRO A 24 -0.97 -10.95 -15.42
C PRO A 24 -1.80 -9.72 -15.83
N THR A 25 -2.47 -9.06 -14.88
CA THR A 25 -3.32 -7.89 -15.15
C THR A 25 -3.23 -6.83 -14.06
N ASP A 26 -3.61 -5.59 -14.40
CA ASP A 26 -3.81 -4.47 -13.49
C ASP A 26 -4.67 -4.88 -12.27
N GLY A 27 -5.77 -5.60 -12.52
CA GLY A 27 -6.69 -6.07 -11.49
C GLY A 27 -6.04 -7.04 -10.51
N THR A 28 -5.18 -7.95 -10.98
CA THR A 28 -4.48 -8.89 -10.08
C THR A 28 -3.43 -8.19 -9.20
N ALA A 29 -2.75 -7.16 -9.72
CA ALA A 29 -1.84 -6.34 -8.92
C ALA A 29 -2.60 -5.54 -7.85
N CYS A 30 -3.74 -4.94 -8.20
CA CYS A 30 -4.61 -4.24 -7.26
C CYS A 30 -5.15 -5.18 -6.17
N HIS A 31 -5.65 -6.36 -6.55
CA HIS A 31 -6.15 -7.36 -5.60
C HIS A 31 -5.06 -7.79 -4.60
N GLN A 32 -3.83 -7.99 -5.06
CA GLN A 32 -2.70 -8.29 -4.18
C GLN A 32 -2.45 -7.15 -3.16
N ALA A 33 -2.52 -5.89 -3.58
CA ALA A 33 -2.33 -4.75 -2.69
C ALA A 33 -3.41 -4.69 -1.61
N VAL A 34 -4.68 -4.94 -1.98
CA VAL A 34 -5.80 -5.04 -1.03
C VAL A 34 -5.55 -6.14 -0.01
N GLN A 35 -5.18 -7.34 -0.46
CA GLN A 35 -4.89 -8.48 0.43
C GLN A 35 -3.74 -8.20 1.42
N ARG A 36 -2.75 -7.39 1.02
CA ARG A 36 -1.60 -7.05 1.88
C ARG A 36 -1.89 -5.90 2.85
N MET A 37 -2.91 -5.08 2.59
CA MET A 37 -3.20 -3.88 3.38
C MET A 37 -3.36 -4.17 4.89
N PRO A 38 -4.07 -5.22 5.35
CA PRO A 38 -4.16 -5.53 6.77
C PRO A 38 -2.78 -5.75 7.44
N ALA A 39 -1.86 -6.43 6.75
CA ALA A 39 -0.51 -6.65 7.26
C ALA A 39 0.31 -5.35 7.32
N HIS A 40 0.14 -4.46 6.33
CA HIS A 40 0.77 -3.15 6.34
C HIS A 40 0.26 -2.24 7.45
N LEU A 41 -1.06 -2.25 7.69
CA LEU A 41 -1.66 -1.53 8.82
C LEU A 41 -1.13 -2.06 10.15
N LYS A 42 -1.11 -3.39 10.34
CA LYS A 42 -0.59 -4.01 11.56
C LYS A 42 0.88 -3.63 11.82
N ARG A 43 1.70 -3.58 10.78
CA ARG A 43 3.12 -3.19 10.89
C ARG A 43 3.30 -1.72 11.23
N ALA A 44 2.47 -0.84 10.68
CA ALA A 44 2.56 0.61 10.87
C ALA A 44 1.82 1.13 12.13
N ALA A 45 0.91 0.33 12.69
CA ALA A 45 0.06 0.72 13.78
C ALA A 45 0.85 1.08 15.04
N GLU A 46 0.52 2.23 15.62
CA GLU A 46 1.03 2.65 16.92
C GLU A 46 -0.13 2.81 17.90
N ARG A 47 0.07 2.38 19.16
CA ARG A 47 -0.99 2.40 20.17
C ARG A 47 -1.42 3.80 20.60
N SER A 48 -0.61 4.82 20.34
CA SER A 48 -0.81 6.16 20.89
C SER A 48 -1.46 7.14 19.92
N ARG A 49 -1.55 6.82 18.61
CA ARG A 49 -2.00 7.74 17.57
C ARG A 49 -2.58 7.02 16.34
N ASN A 50 -3.43 7.72 15.61
CA ASN A 50 -3.95 7.26 14.32
C ASN A 50 -2.83 6.89 13.35
N THR A 51 -3.09 5.90 12.50
CA THR A 51 -2.14 5.39 11.52
C THR A 51 -2.80 5.39 10.16
N TYR A 52 -2.13 6.01 9.18
CA TYR A 52 -2.58 6.10 7.80
C TYR A 52 -1.54 5.43 6.92
N VAL A 53 -1.99 4.46 6.13
CA VAL A 53 -1.17 3.73 5.16
C VAL A 53 -1.83 3.81 3.79
N ALA A 54 -1.05 4.12 2.77
CA ALA A 54 -1.44 3.93 1.38
C ALA A 54 -0.42 3.04 0.66
N THR A 55 -0.90 2.28 -0.31
CA THR A 55 -0.06 1.56 -1.27
C THR A 55 -0.45 2.04 -2.66
N GLU A 56 0.48 2.75 -3.29
CA GLU A 56 0.41 3.17 -4.67
C GLU A 56 0.88 2.02 -5.56
N ILE A 57 0.05 1.62 -6.52
CA ILE A 57 0.38 0.61 -7.52
C ILE A 57 0.61 1.31 -8.85
N THR A 58 1.82 1.19 -9.39
CA THR A 58 2.21 1.74 -10.69
C THR A 58 2.73 0.65 -11.63
N ASN A 59 2.58 0.86 -12.93
CA ASN A 59 3.25 0.07 -13.97
C ASN A 59 4.62 0.62 -14.39
N GLY A 60 5.19 1.56 -13.63
CA GLY A 60 6.45 2.23 -13.94
C GLY A 60 6.32 3.51 -14.77
N HIS A 61 5.14 3.76 -15.37
CA HIS A 61 4.88 4.98 -16.16
C HIS A 61 3.83 5.88 -15.51
N ARG A 62 2.82 5.29 -14.88
CA ARG A 62 1.74 6.02 -14.20
C ARG A 62 1.21 5.24 -13.02
N THR A 63 0.57 5.94 -12.09
CA THR A 63 -0.20 5.33 -11.01
C THR A 63 -1.49 4.75 -11.58
N LEU A 64 -1.76 3.48 -11.25
CA LEU A 64 -2.97 2.77 -11.68
C LEU A 64 -4.02 2.76 -10.57
N PHE A 65 -3.59 2.45 -9.34
CA PHE A 65 -4.47 2.35 -8.18
C PHE A 65 -3.77 2.88 -6.93
N VAL A 66 -4.56 3.30 -5.95
CA VAL A 66 -4.09 3.60 -4.59
C VAL A 66 -5.00 2.89 -3.60
N VAL A 67 -4.47 1.90 -2.88
CA VAL A 67 -5.19 1.24 -1.78
C VAL A 67 -4.87 1.98 -0.49
N ARG A 68 -5.89 2.46 0.22
CA ARG A 68 -5.73 3.21 1.47
C ARG A 68 -6.33 2.44 2.64
N GLY A 69 -5.67 2.51 3.79
CA GLY A 69 -6.16 1.95 5.04
C GLY A 69 -5.82 2.89 6.20
N THR A 70 -6.69 2.89 7.21
CA THR A 70 -6.54 3.72 8.39
C THR A 70 -6.86 2.90 9.64
N VAL A 71 -6.03 3.06 10.67
CA VAL A 71 -6.34 2.65 12.04
C VAL A 71 -6.57 3.91 12.86
N ILE A 72 -7.75 4.01 13.47
CA ILE A 72 -8.08 5.09 14.39
C ILE A 72 -7.90 4.57 15.82
N VAL A 73 -7.15 5.32 16.63
CA VAL A 73 -6.98 5.03 18.05
C VAL A 73 -7.86 6.01 18.81
N GLU A 74 -8.95 5.49 19.37
CA GLU A 74 -9.81 6.25 20.27
C GLU A 74 -9.39 6.02 21.73
N ARG A 75 -9.28 7.09 22.50
CA ARG A 75 -9.11 7.01 23.96
C ARG A 75 -10.41 7.41 24.61
N ARG A 76 -10.90 6.58 25.51
CA ARG A 76 -12.04 6.86 26.41
C ARG A 76 -11.51 7.04 27.82
#